data_AF-A0A6P1L6B7-F1
#
_entry.id   AF-A0A6P1L6B7-F1
#
_cell.length_a   1.000
_cell.length_b   1.000
_cell.length_c   1.000
_cell.angle_alpha   90.00
_cell.angle_beta   90.00
_cell.angle_gamma   90.00
#
_symmetry.space_group_name_H-M   'P 1'
#
loop_
_entity.id
_entity.type
_entity.pdbx_description
1 polymer ?
#
loop_
_entity_poly.entity_id
_entity_poly.type
_entity_poly.pdbx_seq_one_letter_code
_entity_poly.pdbx_strand_id
1 'polypeptide(L)'
;MLSLPSFDNQRLIFHAARQTLRKAEMARVAVREWLNQHDCELEEWKTKKASELGISISRLEQKLLAAAQNQAISNKTDDNFNSENDSV
;
A
#
# COMPACT_ATOMS: atom_id res chain seq x y z
N MET A 1 11.30 -1.74 4.12
CA MET A 1 10.50 -0.50 4.35
C MET A 1 9.89 -0.06 3.01
N LEU A 2 8.56 -0.10 2.88
CA LEU A 2 7.86 0.48 1.71
C LEU A 2 7.75 2.00 1.94
N SER A 3 8.84 2.73 1.70
CA SER A 3 8.81 4.19 1.71
C SER A 3 8.48 4.72 0.31
N LEU A 4 7.58 5.69 0.25
CA LEU A 4 7.42 6.48 -0.96
C LEU A 4 8.74 7.19 -1.27
N PRO A 5 9.17 7.24 -2.55
CA PRO A 5 10.27 8.10 -2.96
C PRO A 5 10.09 9.53 -2.41
N SER A 6 11.19 10.21 -2.08
CA SER A 6 11.12 11.50 -1.37
C SER A 6 10.26 12.54 -2.11
N PHE A 7 10.36 12.55 -3.44
CA PHE A 7 9.58 13.43 -4.31
C PHE A 7 8.08 13.13 -4.23
N ASP A 8 7.69 11.86 -4.33
CA ASP A 8 6.27 11.46 -4.26
C ASP A 8 5.69 11.74 -2.88
N ASN A 9 6.50 11.58 -1.85
CA ASN A 9 6.13 11.91 -0.48
C ASN A 9 5.86 13.42 -0.30
N GLN A 10 6.73 14.27 -0.82
CA GLN A 10 6.55 15.73 -0.80
C GLN A 10 5.32 16.14 -1.62
N ARG A 11 5.15 15.56 -2.80
CA ARG A 11 3.99 15.80 -3.67
C ARG A 11 2.68 15.40 -2.98
N LEU A 12 2.66 14.25 -2.29
CA LEU A 12 1.52 13.80 -1.51
C LEU A 12 1.19 14.77 -0.36
N ILE A 13 2.19 15.26 0.37
CA ILE A 13 2.01 16.26 1.43
C ILE A 13 1.43 17.56 0.85
N PHE A 14 1.93 18.02 -0.29
CA PHE A 14 1.44 19.21 -0.95
C PHE A 14 -0.03 19.07 -1.37
N HIS A 15 -0.42 17.94 -1.97
CA HIS A 15 -1.82 17.68 -2.31
C HIS A 15 -2.71 17.58 -1.07
N ALA A 16 -2.23 16.93 0.00
CA ALA A 16 -2.96 16.83 1.26
C ALA A 16 -3.23 18.21 1.86
N ALA A 17 -2.22 19.09 1.90
CA ALA A 17 -2.36 20.46 2.39
C ALA A 17 -3.36 21.28 1.54
N ARG A 18 -3.29 21.16 0.20
CA ARG A 18 -4.21 21.85 -0.71
C ARG A 18 -5.66 21.42 -0.58
N GLN A 19 -5.91 20.16 -0.25
CA GLN A 19 -7.25 19.62 -0.08
C GLN A 19 -7.70 19.61 1.39
N THR A 20 -6.91 20.17 2.31
CA THR A 20 -7.18 20.16 3.76
C THR A 20 -7.40 18.76 4.34
N LEU A 21 -6.75 17.75 3.76
CA LEU A 21 -6.80 16.35 4.19
C LEU A 21 -5.55 15.99 4.98
N ARG A 22 -5.66 15.01 5.88
CA ARG A 22 -4.46 14.38 6.45
C ARG A 22 -3.71 13.64 5.33
N LYS A 23 -2.38 13.59 5.41
CA LYS A 23 -1.54 12.86 4.45
C LYS A 23 -2.01 11.42 4.21
N ALA A 24 -2.42 10.72 5.26
CA ALA A 24 -2.94 9.35 5.16
C ALA A 24 -4.29 9.27 4.43
N GLU A 25 -5.16 10.27 4.60
CA GLU A 25 -6.44 10.35 3.88
C GLU A 25 -6.20 10.65 2.40
N MET A 26 -5.32 11.61 2.09
CA MET A 26 -4.92 11.91 0.72
C MET A 26 -4.31 10.68 0.03
N ALA A 27 -3.50 9.90 0.74
CA ALA A 27 -2.95 8.65 0.22
C ALA A 27 -4.06 7.64 -0.15
N ARG A 28 -5.07 7.50 0.71
CA ARG A 28 -6.23 6.64 0.42
C ARG A 28 -7.03 7.14 -0.78
N VAL A 29 -7.25 8.45 -0.89
CA VAL A 29 -7.96 9.05 -2.04
C VAL A 29 -7.20 8.75 -3.33
N ALA A 30 -5.90 9.03 -3.36
CA ALA A 30 -5.07 8.79 -4.54
C ALA A 30 -5.06 7.32 -4.98
N VAL A 31 -4.92 6.39 -4.03
CA VAL A 31 -4.97 4.94 -4.32
C VAL A 31 -6.35 4.53 -4.83
N ARG A 32 -7.43 5.01 -4.21
CA ARG A 32 -8.80 4.69 -4.61
C ARG A 32 -9.11 5.20 -6.01
N GLU A 33 -8.74 6.43 -6.32
CA GLU A 33 -8.96 7.01 -7.66
C GLU A 33 -8.16 6.26 -8.72
N TRP A 34 -6.91 5.92 -8.42
CA TRP A 34 -6.09 5.12 -9.33
C TRP A 34 -6.70 3.74 -9.58
N LEU A 35 -7.16 3.04 -8.53
CA LEU A 35 -7.82 1.74 -8.67
C LEU A 35 -9.10 1.83 -9.49
N ASN A 36 -9.92 2.86 -9.27
CA ASN A 36 -11.14 3.06 -10.05
C ASN A 36 -10.85 3.30 -11.54
N GLN A 37 -9.74 3.98 -11.86
CA GLN A 37 -9.35 4.25 -13.24
C GLN A 37 -8.80 3.01 -13.96
N HIS A 38 -8.19 2.08 -13.22
CA HIS A 38 -7.48 0.92 -13.78
C HIS A 38 -8.14 -0.41 -13.39
N ASP A 39 -9.44 -0.39 -13.05
CA ASP A 39 -10.17 -1.58 -12.59
C ASP A 39 -10.17 -2.70 -13.65
N CYS A 40 -10.32 -2.34 -14.92
CA CYS A 40 -10.26 -3.30 -16.04
C CYS A 40 -8.88 -3.98 -16.12
N GLU A 41 -7.80 -3.21 -16.06
CA GLU A 41 -6.42 -3.73 -16.10
C GLU A 41 -6.13 -4.64 -14.90
N LEU A 42 -6.68 -4.30 -13.73
CA LEU A 42 -6.55 -5.09 -12.53
C LEU A 42 -7.23 -6.45 -12.67
N GLU A 43 -8.46 -6.49 -13.20
CA GLU A 43 -9.20 -7.74 -13.42
C GLU A 43 -8.57 -8.61 -14.51
N GLU A 44 -8.04 -8.01 -15.57
CA GLU A 44 -7.24 -8.71 -16.58
C GLU A 44 -5.98 -9.33 -15.98
N TRP A 45 -5.25 -8.57 -15.16
CA TRP A 45 -4.06 -9.04 -14.47
C TRP A 45 -4.38 -10.19 -13.51
N LYS A 46 -5.45 -10.08 -12.71
CA LYS A 46 -5.90 -11.14 -11.79
C LYS A 46 -6.23 -12.41 -12.55
N THR A 47 -6.98 -12.30 -13.64
CA THR A 47 -7.36 -13.43 -14.48
C THR A 47 -6.13 -14.12 -15.06
N LYS A 48 -5.21 -13.35 -15.65
CA LYS A 48 -3.97 -13.87 -16.20
C LYS A 48 -3.12 -14.57 -15.13
N LYS A 49 -2.92 -13.95 -13.98
CA LYS A 49 -2.10 -14.51 -12.90
C LYS A 49 -2.72 -15.76 -12.27
N ALA A 50 -4.03 -15.78 -12.09
CA ALA A 50 -4.75 -16.95 -11.61
C ALA A 50 -4.58 -18.13 -12.58
N SER A 51 -4.70 -17.86 -13.89
CA SER A 51 -4.46 -18.84 -14.94
C SER A 51 -3.02 -19.35 -14.97
N GLU A 52 -2.02 -18.45 -14.90
CA GLU A 52 -0.60 -18.82 -14.88
C GLU A 52 -0.24 -19.73 -13.69
N LEU A 53 -0.89 -19.51 -12.55
CA LEU A 53 -0.67 -20.28 -11.32
C LEU A 53 -1.57 -21.52 -11.21
N GLY A 54 -2.49 -21.74 -12.15
CA GLY A 54 -3.47 -22.83 -12.10
C GLY A 54 -4.39 -22.78 -10.87
N ILE A 55 -4.71 -21.58 -10.38
CA ILE A 55 -5.59 -21.37 -9.22
C ILE A 55 -6.80 -20.52 -9.60
N SER A 56 -7.85 -20.54 -8.77
CA SER A 56 -8.95 -19.60 -8.91
C SER A 56 -8.52 -18.18 -8.53
N ILE A 57 -9.20 -17.18 -9.10
CA ILE A 57 -8.99 -15.76 -8.76
C ILE A 57 -9.20 -15.55 -7.25
N SER A 58 -10.24 -16.12 -6.66
CA SER A 58 -10.49 -15.97 -5.21
C SER A 58 -9.33 -16.50 -4.35
N ARG A 59 -8.67 -17.59 -4.79
CA ARG A 59 -7.49 -18.12 -4.08
C ARG A 59 -6.26 -17.22 -4.27
N LEU A 60 -6.13 -16.57 -5.43
CA LEU A 60 -5.11 -15.56 -5.68
C LEU A 60 -5.30 -14.36 -4.73
N GLU A 61 -6.52 -13.83 -4.64
CA GLU A 61 -6.86 -12.69 -3.77
C GLU A 61 -6.61 -12.99 -2.29
N GLN A 62 -6.99 -14.17 -1.82
CA GLN A 62 -6.69 -14.61 -0.45
C GLN A 62 -5.19 -14.65 -0.16
N LYS A 63 -4.38 -15.15 -1.10
CA LYS A 63 -2.91 -15.17 -0.96
C LYS A 63 -2.32 -13.76 -0.92
N LEU A 64 -2.80 -12.87 -1.78
CA LEU A 64 -2.36 -11.47 -1.81
C LEU A 64 -2.72 -10.75 -0.51
N LEU A 65 -3.94 -10.96 0.00
CA LEU A 65 -4.38 -10.39 1.27
C LEU A 65 -3.54 -10.89 2.45
N ALA A 66 -3.29 -12.21 2.53
CA ALA A 66 -2.44 -12.79 3.57
C ALA A 66 -1.01 -12.25 3.50
N ALA A 67 -0.43 -12.12 2.30
CA ALA A 67 0.89 -11.55 2.11
C ALA A 67 0.97 -10.09 2.58
N ALA A 68 -0.03 -9.27 2.21
CA ALA A 68 -0.11 -7.86 2.65
C ALA A 68 -0.27 -7.74 4.17
N GLN A 69 -1.07 -8.61 4.80
CA GLN A 69 -1.23 -8.64 6.26
C GLN A 69 0.07 -9.05 6.97
N ASN A 70 0.74 -10.09 6.48
CA ASN A 70 2.02 -10.53 7.05
C ASN A 70 3.10 -9.43 6.94
N GLN A 71 3.13 -8.70 5.82
CA GLN A 71 4.04 -7.58 5.64
C GLN A 71 3.71 -6.41 6.59
N ALA A 72 2.43 -6.11 6.81
CA ALA A 72 2.00 -5.09 7.76
C ALA A 72 2.36 -5.43 9.22
N ILE A 73 2.30 -6.71 9.58
CA ILE A 73 2.71 -7.21 10.89
C ILE A 73 4.24 -7.11 11.04
N SER A 74 5.01 -7.54 10.04
CA SER A 74 6.47 -7.45 10.05
C SER A 74 6.98 -6.02 10.25
N ASN A 75 6.38 -5.04 9.56
CA ASN A 75 6.81 -3.64 9.66
C ASN A 75 6.54 -3.01 11.04
N LYS A 76 5.56 -3.51 11.82
CA LYS A 76 5.29 -3.01 13.18
C LYS A 76 6.34 -3.45 14.20
N THR A 77 7.01 -4.57 13.96
CA THR A 77 8.00 -5.12 14.90
C THR A 77 9.33 -4.36 14.81
N ASP A 78 9.67 -3.84 13.64
CA ASP A 78 10.91 -3.10 13.39
C ASP A 78 10.87 -1.65 13.92
N ASP A 79 9.69 -1.03 13.96
CA ASP A 79 9.50 0.33 14.52
C ASP A 79 9.59 0.36 16.06
N ASN A 80 9.57 -0.80 16.74
CA ASN A 80 9.57 -0.88 18.20
C ASN A 80 10.97 -1.08 18.82
N PHE A 81 12.04 -1.03 18.02
CA PHE A 81 13.43 -1.21 18.51
C PHE A 81 14.25 0.09 18.63
N ASN A 82 13.66 1.26 18.37
CA ASN A 82 14.30 2.54 18.66
C ASN A 82 13.49 3.33 19.70
N SER A 83 13.56 2.90 20.95
CA SER A 83 13.18 3.73 22.09
C SER A 83 14.33 3.73 23.10
N GLU A 84 14.89 4.93 23.30
CA GLU A 84 15.72 5.37 24.42
C GLU A 84 17.16 4.85 24.51
N ASN A 85 18.09 5.64 23.97
CA ASN A 85 19.36 5.95 24.62
C ASN A 85 19.84 7.33 24.14
N ASP A 86 19.19 8.38 24.64
CA ASP A 86 19.80 9.70 24.79
C ASP A 86 19.51 10.17 26.22
N SER A 87 20.37 9.74 27.15
CA SER A 87 20.53 10.40 28.45
C SER A 87 21.78 11.25 28.37
N VAL A 88 21.58 12.54 28.66
CA VAL A 88 22.49 13.70 28.69
C VAL A 88 23.84 13.42 29.37
#